data_AF-A0AA86NDC5-F1
#
_entry.id   AF-A0AA86NDC5-F1
#
_cell.length_a   1.000
_cell.length_b   1.000
_cell.length_c   1.000
_cell.angle_alpha   90.00
_cell.angle_beta   90.00
_cell.angle_gamma   90.00
#
_symmetry.space_group_name_H-M   'P 1'
#
loop_
_entity.id
_entity.type
_entity.pdbx_description
1 polymer ?
#
loop_
_entity_poly.entity_id
_entity_poly.type
_entity_poly.pdbx_seq_one_letter_code
_entity_poly.pdbx_strand_id
1 'polypeptide(L)'
;MFPHLKEVNNALLLIDQGRSGDIKQFPLKCCELNIILQRIRHQEHREITLQLLKSQLIDKNYEEALSFLSFVNEKQYLLRLLKTTDTEQK
;
A
#
# COMPACT_ATOMS: atom_id res chain seq x y z
N MET A 1 -3.45 -15.17 8.81
CA MET A 1 -4.45 -14.66 9.77
C MET A 1 -4.10 -13.19 10.06
N PHE A 2 -5.09 -12.28 9.99
CA PHE A 2 -4.94 -10.82 10.17
C PHE A 2 -5.35 -10.44 11.60
N PRO A 3 -4.44 -10.47 12.58
CA PRO A 3 -4.77 -10.19 13.98
C PRO A 3 -5.30 -8.76 14.20
N HIS A 4 -4.97 -7.80 13.33
CA HIS A 4 -5.35 -6.38 13.48
C HIS A 4 -6.33 -5.91 12.38
N LEU A 5 -7.19 -6.80 11.91
CA LEU A 5 -8.12 -6.52 10.80
C LEU A 5 -9.00 -5.28 11.08
N LYS A 6 -9.41 -5.05 12.33
CA LYS A 6 -10.25 -3.91 12.71
C LYS A 6 -9.50 -2.59 12.58
N GLU A 7 -8.24 -2.58 13.01
CA GLU A 7 -7.34 -1.43 12.95
C GLU A 7 -6.95 -1.11 11.51
N VAL A 8 -6.66 -2.14 10.71
CA VAL A 8 -6.40 -2.02 9.26
C VAL A 8 -7.61 -1.43 8.53
N ASN A 9 -8.82 -1.94 8.79
CA ASN A 9 -10.04 -1.42 8.18
C ASN A 9 -10.33 0.04 8.60
N ASN A 10 -10.02 0.39 9.84
CA ASN A 10 -10.14 1.77 10.31
C ASN A 10 -9.12 2.69 9.62
N ALA A 11 -7.87 2.24 9.46
CA ALA A 11 -6.86 2.99 8.73
C ALA A 11 -7.27 3.23 7.26
N LEU A 12 -7.85 2.21 6.61
CA LEU A 12 -8.39 2.33 5.25
C LEU A 12 -9.52 3.37 5.17
N LEU A 13 -10.47 3.35 6.11
CA LEU A 13 -11.57 4.33 6.16
C LEU A 13 -11.05 5.76 6.34
N LEU A 14 -10.05 5.97 7.20
CA LEU A 14 -9.45 7.28 7.41
C LEU A 14 -8.71 7.78 6.17
N ILE A 15 -8.02 6.89 5.44
CA ILE A 15 -7.38 7.21 4.16
C ILE A 15 -8.41 7.64 3.11
N ASP A 16 -9.50 6.89 2.98
CA ASP A 16 -10.57 7.19 2.01
C ASP A 16 -11.25 8.55 2.34
N GLN A 17 -11.20 8.98 3.60
CA GLN A 17 -11.70 10.29 4.07
C GLN A 17 -10.66 11.42 4.00
N GLY A 18 -9.42 11.14 3.58
CA GLY A 18 -8.33 12.13 3.59
C GLY A 18 -7.80 12.48 5.00
N ARG A 19 -8.10 11.66 6.00
CA ARG A 19 -7.77 11.84 7.42
C ARG A 19 -6.61 10.96 7.89
N SER A 20 -5.59 10.82 7.04
CA SER A 20 -4.44 9.93 7.30
C SER A 20 -3.68 10.25 8.59
N GLY A 21 -3.74 11.49 9.08
CA GLY A 21 -3.14 11.91 10.35
C GLY A 21 -3.81 11.35 11.60
N ASP A 22 -5.04 10.85 11.48
CA ASP A 22 -5.81 10.28 12.59
C ASP A 22 -5.58 8.76 12.79
N ILE A 23 -4.73 8.16 11.95
CA ILE A 23 -4.38 6.75 12.06
C ILE A 23 -3.56 6.56 13.34
N LYS A 24 -4.17 5.88 14.32
CA LYS A 24 -3.48 5.50 15.55
C LYS A 24 -2.33 4.55 15.24
N GLN A 25 -1.29 4.59 16.07
CA GLN A 25 -0.22 3.60 16.03
C GLN A 25 -0.74 2.26 16.58
N PHE A 26 -0.52 1.18 15.83
CA PHE A 26 -0.83 -0.19 16.24
C PHE A 26 0.16 -1.15 15.59
N PRO A 27 0.54 -2.25 16.28
CA PRO A 27 1.43 -3.26 15.71
C PRO A 27 0.86 -3.80 14.40
N LEU A 28 1.71 -3.88 13.38
CA LEU A 28 1.28 -4.10 12.01
C LEU A 28 2.14 -5.19 11.37
N LYS A 29 1.52 -6.16 10.69
CA LYS A 29 2.25 -7.11 9.86
C LYS A 29 2.51 -6.54 8.47
N CYS A 30 3.56 -6.98 7.80
CA CYS A 30 3.86 -6.60 6.43
C CYS A 30 2.67 -6.85 5.46
N CYS A 31 1.93 -7.94 5.66
CA CYS A 31 0.73 -8.23 4.87
C CYS A 31 -0.44 -7.26 5.15
N GLU A 32 -0.56 -6.78 6.38
CA GLU A 32 -1.56 -5.76 6.78
C GLU A 32 -1.20 -4.40 6.17
N LEU A 33 0.09 -4.05 6.15
CA LEU A 33 0.60 -2.85 5.51
C LEU A 33 0.32 -2.87 4.01
N ASN A 34 0.52 -4.01 3.37
CA ASN A 34 0.25 -4.19 1.95
C ASN A 34 -1.23 -3.93 1.60
N ILE A 35 -2.16 -4.41 2.43
CA ILE A 35 -3.60 -4.13 2.26
C ILE A 35 -3.87 -2.62 2.30
N ILE A 36 -3.25 -1.91 3.25
CA ILE A 36 -3.38 -0.46 3.37
C ILE A 36 -2.84 0.25 2.12
N LEU A 37 -1.63 -0.11 1.69
CA LEU A 37 -0.96 0.53 0.55
C LEU A 37 -1.65 0.27 -0.79
N GLN A 38 -2.23 -0.91 -0.99
CA GLN A 38 -2.98 -1.24 -2.21
C GLN A 38 -4.22 -0.37 -2.40
N ARG A 39 -4.79 0.18 -1.32
CA ARG A 39 -5.96 1.05 -1.41
C ARG A 39 -5.62 2.47 -1.84
N ILE A 40 -4.40 2.90 -1.56
CA ILE A 40 -3.91 4.22 -1.93
C ILE A 40 -3.57 4.25 -3.41
N ARG A 41 -4.22 5.13 -4.18
CA ARG A 41 -4.02 5.21 -5.63
C ARG A 41 -2.74 5.93 -6.03
N HIS A 42 -2.38 6.97 -5.28
CA HIS A 42 -1.22 7.83 -5.57
C HIS A 42 0.07 7.27 -4.97
N GLN A 43 1.13 7.23 -5.77
CA GLN A 43 2.42 6.68 -5.36
C GLN A 43 3.05 7.46 -4.19
N GLU A 44 3.00 8.80 -4.25
CA GLU A 44 3.50 9.66 -3.16
C GLU A 44 2.80 9.37 -1.83
N HIS A 45 1.49 9.19 -1.86
CA HIS A 45 0.72 8.87 -0.65
C HIS A 45 1.05 7.47 -0.11
N ARG A 46 1.32 6.49 -1.00
CA ARG A 46 1.79 5.17 -0.57
C ARG A 46 3.12 5.28 0.16
N GLU A 47 4.05 6.07 -0.37
CA GLU A 47 5.36 6.27 0.24
C GLU A 47 5.26 6.98 1.59
N ILE A 48 4.42 8.01 1.70
CA ILE A 48 4.16 8.70 2.98
C ILE A 48 3.56 7.72 4.00
N THR A 49 2.51 6.98 3.63
CA THR A 49 1.88 5.98 4.52
C THR A 49 2.84 4.87 4.90
N LEU A 50 3.69 4.42 3.97
CA LEU A 50 4.75 3.45 4.25
C LEU A 50 5.71 3.98 5.31
N GLN A 51 6.21 5.21 5.17
CA GLN A 51 7.12 5.81 6.15
C GLN A 51 6.47 5.98 7.53
N LEU A 52 5.20 6.39 7.57
CA LEU A 52 4.45 6.57 8.82
C LEU A 52 4.25 5.25 9.58
N LEU A 53 3.92 4.17 8.87
CA LEU A 53 3.53 2.89 9.48
C LEU A 53 4.69 1.90 9.59
N LYS A 54 5.83 2.13 8.94
CA LYS A 54 7.02 1.26 8.99
C LYS A 54 7.51 1.01 10.41
N SER A 55 7.46 2.03 11.27
CA SER A 55 7.90 1.93 12.68
C SER A 55 7.03 0.99 13.52
N GLN A 56 5.84 0.63 13.02
CA GLN A 56 4.88 -0.24 13.68
C GLN A 56 4.97 -1.70 13.24
N LEU A 57 5.89 -2.03 12.31
CA LEU A 57 6.01 -3.38 11.79
C LEU A 57 6.57 -4.35 12.84
N ILE A 58 5.82 -5.44 13.08
CA ILE A 58 6.17 -6.45 14.08
C ILE A 58 6.83 -7.70 13.48
N ASP A 59 6.75 -7.89 12.16
CA ASP A 59 7.38 -9.01 11.46
C ASP A 59 8.62 -8.56 10.67
N LYS A 60 9.65 -9.41 10.68
CA LYS A 60 10.96 -9.13 10.07
C LYS A 60 10.96 -9.23 8.53
N ASN A 61 9.82 -9.57 7.91
CA ASN A 61 9.68 -9.73 6.45
C ASN A 61 9.50 -8.40 5.71
N TYR A 62 10.05 -7.31 6.24
CA TYR A 62 9.98 -5.98 5.60
C TYR A 62 10.60 -5.98 4.19
N GLU A 63 11.64 -6.78 3.95
CA GLU A 63 12.22 -6.97 2.61
C GLU A 63 11.25 -7.64 1.63
N GLU A 64 10.38 -8.52 2.13
CA GLU A 64 9.34 -9.18 1.34
C GLU A 64 8.23 -8.18 0.95
N ALA A 65 7.88 -7.26 1.87
CA ALA A 65 6.95 -6.15 1.58
C ALA A 65 7.51 -5.16 0.55
N LEU A 66 8.79 -4.82 0.64
CA LEU A 66 9.47 -3.97 -0.35
C LEU A 66 9.56 -4.65 -1.72
N SER A 67 9.93 -5.92 -1.76
CA SER A 67 9.99 -6.71 -3.00
C SER A 67 8.62 -6.78 -3.68
N PHE A 68 7.55 -6.91 -2.89
CA PHE A 68 6.19 -6.91 -3.41
C PHE A 68 5.73 -5.55 -3.93
N LEU A 69 6.09 -4.44 -3.27
CA LEU A 69 5.81 -3.09 -3.77
C LEU A 69 6.50 -2.85 -5.12
N SER A 70 7.74 -3.32 -5.26
CA SER A 70 8.46 -3.30 -6.53
C SER A 70 7.68 -4.05 -7.62
N PHE A 71 7.21 -5.27 -7.31
CA PHE A 71 6.39 -6.08 -8.22
C PHE A 71 5.06 -5.40 -8.62
N VAL A 72 4.36 -4.77 -7.68
CA VAL A 72 3.10 -4.05 -7.98
C VAL A 72 3.35 -2.86 -8.89
N ASN A 73 4.42 -2.09 -8.63
CA ASN A 73 4.81 -0.97 -9.47
C ASN A 73 5.19 -1.43 -10.88
N GLU A 74 5.95 -2.51 -11.00
CA GLU A 74 6.36 -3.11 -12.27
C GLU A 74 5.13 -3.63 -13.05
N LYS A 75 4.19 -4.30 -12.38
CA LYS A 75 2.91 -4.70 -12.98
C LYS A 75 2.08 -3.51 -13.47
N GLN A 76 2.00 -2.42 -12.70
CA GLN A 76 1.29 -1.20 -13.10
C GLN A 76 1.99 -0.49 -14.27
N TYR A 77 3.31 -0.57 -14.37
CA TYR A 77 4.09 -0.07 -15.49
C TYR A 77 3.82 -0.89 -16.76
N LEU A 78 3.91 -2.22 -16.69
CA LEU A 78 3.61 -3.13 -17.81
C LEU A 78 2.18 -2.95 -18.34
N LEU A 79 1.19 -2.84 -17.43
CA LEU A 79 -0.20 -2.58 -17.82
C LEU A 79 -0.39 -1.23 -18.53
N ARG A 80 0.42 -0.21 -18.19
CA ARG A 80 0.39 1.08 -18.89
C ARG A 80 0.96 0.96 -20.29
N LEU A 81 2.10 0.27 -20.45
CA LEU A 81 2.71 0.03 -21.77
C LEU A 81 1.78 -0.72 -22.74
N LEU A 82 1.09 -1.74 -22.24
CA LEU A 82 0.10 -2.49 -23.01
C LEU A 82 -1.08 -1.61 -23.44
N LYS A 83 -1.53 -0.69 -22.58
CA LYS A 83 -2.62 0.24 -22.92
C LYS A 83 -2.20 1.32 -23.92
N THR A 84 -0.94 1.78 -23.88
CA THR A 84 -0.45 2.79 -24.82
C THR A 84 -0.26 2.23 -26.23
N THR A 85 0.11 0.95 -26.36
CA THR A 85 0.31 0.29 -27.66
C THR A 85 -1.00 0.07 -28.45
N ASP A 86 -2.15 -0.05 -27.78
CA ASP A 86 -3.46 -0.11 -28.43
C ASP A 86 -3.91 1.23 -29.06
N THR A 87 -3.32 2.36 -28.66
CA THR A 87 -3.74 3.70 -29.12
C THR A 87 -3.06 4.17 -30.40
N GLU A 88 -1.94 3.56 -30.81
CA GLU A 88 -1.18 3.96 -32.00
C GLU A 88 -1.51 3.11 -33.26
N GLN A 89 -2.49 2.20 -33.18
CA GLN A 89 -2.93 1.37 -34.32
C GLN A 89 -4.36 1.70 -34.83
N LYS A 90 -4.94 2.87 -34.49
CA LYS A 90 -6.26 3.30 -34.99
C LYS A 90 -6.22 4.61 -35.76
#